data_AF-A0AAV1ZHW0-F1
#
_entry.id   AF-A0AAV1ZHW0-F1
#
_cell.length_a   1.000
_cell.length_b   1.000
_cell.length_c   1.000
_cell.angle_alpha   90.00
_cell.angle_beta   90.00
_cell.angle_gamma   90.00
#
_symmetry.space_group_name_H-M   'P 1'
#
loop_
_entity.id
_entity.type
_entity.pdbx_description
1 polymer ?
#
loop_
_entity_poly.entity_id
_entity_poly.type
_entity_poly.pdbx_seq_one_letter_code
_entity_poly.pdbx_strand_id
1 'polypeptide(L)'
;METDKGGWTVIQRGKFPIQQDFYKDWESYKNGFGNLKEEFWLGNENIRVLCQKGWEIRFDLQDEKGEKGFALYQNFNLSGENYRIAISGYTGTVGDDMQNENNFDFSTKDKGNIGEAQRLKSGWWIGNNGYYSNLNGIYQPGQSNVETVGW
;
A
#
# COMPACT_ATOMS: atom_id res chain seq x y z
N MET A 1 3.30 -0.62 -20.23
CA MET A 1 2.94 0.82 -20.22
C MET A 1 1.52 1.01 -20.77
N GLU A 2 0.55 0.19 -20.33
CA GLU A 2 -0.74 0.08 -21.04
C GLU A 2 -1.95 0.47 -20.19
N THR A 3 -1.92 0.23 -18.87
CA THR A 3 -3.00 0.65 -17.95
C THR A 3 -3.21 2.15 -18.03
N ASP A 4 -4.47 2.55 -18.25
CA ASP A 4 -4.93 3.94 -18.32
C ASP A 4 -3.99 4.86 -19.12
N LYS A 5 -3.72 4.48 -20.37
CA LYS A 5 -2.86 5.21 -21.33
C LYS A 5 -1.37 5.26 -20.94
N GLY A 6 -0.95 4.58 -19.88
CA GLY A 6 0.44 4.48 -19.46
C GLY A 6 0.95 5.68 -18.66
N GLY A 7 2.26 5.75 -18.42
CA GLY A 7 2.89 6.79 -17.59
C GLY A 7 2.97 6.48 -16.09
N TRP A 8 2.41 5.34 -15.67
CA TRP A 8 2.45 4.91 -14.27
C TRP A 8 3.82 4.37 -13.85
N THR A 9 4.30 4.88 -12.72
CA THR A 9 5.42 4.26 -11.99
C THR A 9 4.83 3.30 -10.95
N VAL A 10 5.22 2.04 -11.02
CA VAL A 10 4.79 1.01 -10.04
C VAL A 10 5.61 1.18 -8.78
N ILE A 11 4.94 1.43 -7.64
CA ILE A 11 5.58 1.65 -6.34
C ILE A 11 5.49 0.44 -5.39
N GLN A 12 4.51 -0.43 -5.63
CA GLN A 12 4.28 -1.68 -4.92
C GLN A 12 3.81 -2.72 -5.94
N ARG A 13 4.26 -3.96 -5.77
CA ARG A 13 3.73 -5.10 -6.53
C ARG A 13 3.63 -6.31 -5.62
N GLY A 14 2.45 -6.93 -5.60
CA GLY A 14 2.19 -8.22 -4.95
C GLY A 14 1.84 -9.33 -5.96
N LYS A 15 1.72 -10.56 -5.46
CA LYS A 15 1.30 -11.78 -6.18
C LYS A 15 2.25 -12.21 -7.32
N PHE A 16 3.43 -12.72 -6.96
CA PHE A 16 4.38 -13.42 -7.86
C PHE A 16 4.66 -14.86 -7.44
N PRO A 17 5.24 -15.70 -8.32
CA PRO A 17 5.68 -17.05 -7.93
C PRO A 17 6.65 -17.05 -6.74
N ILE A 18 7.50 -16.03 -6.63
CA ILE A 18 8.37 -15.79 -5.48
C ILE A 18 7.74 -14.68 -4.66
N GLN A 19 7.38 -15.02 -3.42
CA GLN A 19 6.74 -14.11 -2.48
C GLN A 19 7.80 -13.30 -1.71
N GLN A 20 7.58 -11.99 -1.60
CA GLN A 20 8.34 -11.08 -0.77
C GLN A 20 7.71 -11.04 0.63
N ASP A 21 8.55 -11.12 1.66
CA ASP A 21 8.11 -10.83 3.03
C ASP A 21 7.92 -9.30 3.19
N PHE A 22 6.67 -8.86 3.34
CA PHE A 22 6.34 -7.46 3.60
C PHE A 22 6.32 -7.10 5.09
N TYR A 23 6.52 -8.05 6.02
CA TYR A 23 6.59 -7.77 7.46
C TYR A 23 7.97 -7.21 7.87
N LYS A 24 8.29 -6.05 7.30
CA LYS A 24 9.58 -5.37 7.44
C LYS A 24 9.55 -4.25 8.48
N ASP A 25 10.75 -3.84 8.88
CA ASP A 25 10.97 -2.72 9.80
C ASP A 25 10.90 -1.36 9.10
N TRP A 26 10.94 -0.28 9.89
CA TRP A 26 10.87 1.09 9.40
C TRP A 26 11.95 1.41 8.37
N GLU A 27 13.19 0.99 8.64
CA GLU A 27 14.34 1.30 7.78
C GLU A 27 14.21 0.62 6.41
N SER A 28 13.73 -0.62 6.38
CA SER A 28 13.40 -1.32 5.13
C SER A 28 12.30 -0.59 4.36
N TYR A 29 11.20 -0.21 5.03
CA TYR A 29 10.11 0.51 4.37
C TYR A 29 10.51 1.90 3.89
N LYS A 30 11.42 2.57 4.59
CA LYS A 30 11.99 3.85 4.17
C LYS A 30 12.79 3.72 2.88
N ASN A 31 13.70 2.74 2.82
CA ASN A 31 14.66 2.60 1.72
C ASN A 31 14.11 1.79 0.53
N GLY A 32 13.09 0.96 0.77
CA GLY A 32 12.56 0.00 -0.20
C GLY A 32 13.20 -1.37 -0.06
N PHE A 33 12.48 -2.39 -0.54
CA PHE A 33 12.90 -3.79 -0.48
C PHE A 33 12.23 -4.63 -1.56
N GLY A 34 12.74 -5.85 -1.73
CA GLY A 34 12.26 -6.81 -2.73
C GLY A 34 12.95 -6.67 -4.08
N ASN A 35 12.29 -7.19 -5.11
CA ASN A 35 12.84 -7.31 -6.45
C ASN A 35 11.91 -6.61 -7.45
N LEU A 36 12.43 -5.61 -8.16
CA LEU A 36 11.67 -4.81 -9.13
C LEU A 36 11.08 -5.65 -10.28
N LYS A 37 11.63 -6.85 -10.52
CA LYS A 37 11.11 -7.81 -11.51
C LYS A 37 10.02 -8.73 -10.96
N GLU A 38 9.84 -8.74 -9.64
CA GLU A 38 8.90 -9.57 -8.90
C GLU A 38 8.07 -8.68 -7.95
N GLU A 39 8.01 -9.03 -6.66
CA GLU A 39 7.37 -8.26 -5.60
C GLU A 39 8.37 -7.30 -4.95
N PHE A 40 7.93 -6.07 -4.72
CA PHE A 40 8.74 -5.04 -4.10
C PHE A 40 7.89 -3.95 -3.46
N TRP A 41 8.55 -3.20 -2.57
CA TRP A 41 8.14 -1.89 -2.12
C TRP A 41 9.21 -0.88 -2.51
N LEU A 42 8.85 0.18 -3.22
CA LEU A 42 9.81 1.14 -3.77
C LEU A 42 10.59 1.92 -2.70
N GLY A 43 10.01 2.04 -1.51
CA GLY A 43 10.58 2.81 -0.41
C GLY A 43 9.83 4.12 -0.20
N ASN A 44 9.46 4.39 1.06
CA ASN A 44 8.65 5.56 1.42
C ASN A 44 9.34 6.87 1.04
N GLU A 45 10.67 6.94 1.18
CA GLU A 45 11.41 8.14 0.82
C GLU A 45 11.41 8.37 -0.70
N ASN A 46 11.55 7.30 -1.48
CA ASN A 46 11.47 7.38 -2.94
C ASN A 46 10.07 7.80 -3.38
N ILE A 47 9.01 7.21 -2.81
CA ILE A 47 7.62 7.56 -3.10
C ILE A 47 7.35 9.03 -2.73
N ARG A 48 7.79 9.47 -1.55
CA ARG A 48 7.64 10.84 -1.07
C ARG A 48 8.27 11.84 -2.04
N VAL A 49 9.50 11.57 -2.49
CA VAL A 49 10.23 12.43 -3.44
C VAL A 49 9.55 12.46 -4.81
N LEU A 50 9.10 11.31 -5.31
CA LEU A 50 8.37 11.26 -6.59
C LEU A 50 7.09 12.09 -6.53
N CYS A 51 6.33 12.01 -5.43
CA CYS A 51 4.98 12.56 -5.35
C CYS A 51 4.88 14.01 -4.82
N GLN A 52 6.00 14.72 -4.64
CA GLN A 52 6.02 16.07 -4.02
C GLN A 52 5.15 17.12 -4.72
N LYS A 53 4.86 16.97 -6.02
CA LYS A 53 4.10 17.95 -6.82
C LYS A 53 2.60 17.62 -6.94
N GLY A 54 2.11 16.64 -6.18
CA GLY A 54 0.75 16.11 -6.32
C GLY A 54 0.70 15.14 -7.50
N TRP A 55 0.42 13.89 -7.19
CA TRP A 55 0.32 12.81 -8.17
C TRP A 55 -1.01 12.10 -7.98
N GLU A 56 -1.40 11.31 -8.98
CA GLU A 56 -2.47 10.34 -8.83
C GLU A 56 -1.88 9.03 -8.30
N ILE A 57 -2.63 8.32 -7.46
CA ILE A 57 -2.28 6.95 -7.07
C ILE A 57 -3.41 6.01 -7.48
N ARG A 58 -3.02 4.91 -8.11
CA ARG A 58 -3.93 3.87 -8.58
C ARG A 58 -3.56 2.53 -7.95
N PHE A 59 -4.56 1.87 -7.40
CA PHE A 59 -4.50 0.51 -6.87
C PHE A 59 -5.21 -0.40 -7.87
N ASP A 60 -4.47 -1.25 -8.57
CA ASP A 60 -5.06 -2.30 -9.42
C ASP A 60 -5.10 -3.61 -8.64
N LEU A 61 -6.30 -4.17 -8.47
CA LEU A 61 -6.57 -5.33 -7.62
C LEU A 61 -7.11 -6.49 -8.45
N GLN A 62 -6.82 -7.70 -7.99
CA GLN A 62 -7.38 -8.91 -8.57
C GLN A 62 -7.74 -9.90 -7.46
N ASP A 63 -8.99 -10.36 -7.45
CA ASP A 63 -9.45 -11.35 -6.49
C ASP A 63 -8.99 -12.79 -6.86
N GLU A 64 -9.41 -13.76 -6.05
CA GLU A 64 -9.10 -15.18 -6.25
C GLU A 64 -9.81 -15.81 -7.46
N LYS A 65 -10.95 -15.27 -7.86
CA LYS A 65 -11.70 -15.70 -9.06
C LYS A 65 -11.13 -15.07 -10.33
N GLY A 66 -10.20 -14.14 -10.18
CA GLY A 66 -9.54 -13.43 -11.26
C GLY A 66 -10.26 -12.16 -11.70
N GLU A 67 -11.33 -11.76 -11.00
CA GLU A 67 -12.02 -10.50 -11.20
C GLU A 67 -11.08 -9.34 -10.87
N LYS A 68 -11.05 -8.34 -11.76
CA LYS A 68 -10.15 -7.19 -11.65
C LYS A 68 -10.95 -5.96 -11.27
N GLY A 69 -10.37 -5.15 -10.40
CA GLY A 69 -10.93 -3.85 -10.03
C GLY A 69 -9.83 -2.84 -9.77
N PHE A 70 -10.22 -1.57 -9.61
CA PHE A 70 -9.27 -0.54 -9.26
C PHE A 70 -9.86 0.54 -8.37
N ALA A 71 -8.99 1.18 -7.59
CA ALA A 71 -9.25 2.44 -6.91
C ALA A 71 -8.22 3.47 -7.37
N LEU A 72 -8.65 4.67 -7.71
CA LEU A 72 -7.84 5.78 -8.20
C LEU A 72 -8.14 7.01 -7.36
N TYR A 73 -7.09 7.65 -6.83
CA TYR A 73 -7.18 8.93 -6.15
C TYR A 73 -6.44 9.97 -6.96
N GLN A 74 -7.14 11.04 -7.37
CA GLN A 74 -6.59 12.13 -8.18
C GLN A 74 -5.53 12.95 -7.45
N ASN A 75 -5.58 12.97 -6.11
CA ASN A 75 -4.59 13.63 -5.30
C ASN A 75 -3.97 12.61 -4.36
N PHE A 76 -2.65 12.46 -4.41
CA PHE A 76 -1.82 11.66 -3.53
C PHE A 76 -0.54 12.42 -3.17
N ASN A 77 -0.23 12.44 -1.89
CA ASN A 77 1.02 12.99 -1.37
C ASN A 77 1.43 12.29 -0.07
N LEU A 78 2.74 12.19 0.17
CA LEU A 78 3.32 11.80 1.45
C LEU A 78 4.04 12.99 2.07
N SER A 79 3.76 13.28 3.33
CA SER A 79 4.30 14.47 4.02
C SER A 79 5.03 14.14 5.32
N GLY A 80 5.97 15.00 5.68
CA GLY A 80 6.78 14.86 6.89
C GLY A 80 7.72 13.65 6.89
N GLU A 81 8.42 13.45 8.01
CA GLU A 81 9.38 12.35 8.20
C GLU A 81 8.71 11.01 8.52
N ASN A 82 7.42 11.04 8.85
CA ASN A 82 6.60 9.85 9.11
C ASN A 82 5.75 9.44 7.90
N TYR A 83 5.95 10.08 6.74
CA TYR A 83 5.26 9.76 5.49
C TYR A 83 3.74 9.79 5.60
N ARG A 84 3.16 10.78 6.28
CA ARG A 84 1.70 10.92 6.41
C ARG A 84 1.05 10.99 5.03
N ILE A 85 0.07 10.12 4.79
CA ILE A 85 -0.67 10.09 3.52
C ILE A 85 -1.75 11.17 3.48
N ALA A 86 -1.88 11.82 2.32
CA ALA A 86 -3.03 12.63 1.97
C ALA A 86 -3.57 12.16 0.63
N ILE A 87 -4.84 11.75 0.62
CA ILE A 87 -5.55 11.29 -0.58
C ILE A 87 -6.92 11.95 -0.74
N SER A 88 -7.34 12.17 -1.99
CA SER A 88 -8.71 12.61 -2.32
C SER A 88 -9.02 12.42 -3.81
N GLY A 89 -10.29 12.67 -4.19
CA GLY A 89 -10.74 12.53 -5.57
C GLY A 89 -10.85 11.07 -5.99
N TYR A 90 -11.38 10.23 -5.09
CA TYR A 90 -11.57 8.81 -5.34
C TYR A 90 -12.49 8.57 -6.54
N THR A 91 -12.10 7.62 -7.39
CA THR A 91 -12.91 6.96 -8.41
C THR A 91 -12.48 5.50 -8.51
N GLY A 92 -13.36 4.58 -8.85
CA GLY A 92 -12.98 3.19 -8.92
C GLY A 92 -14.13 2.24 -9.15
N THR A 93 -13.79 0.95 -9.19
CA THR A 93 -14.74 -0.17 -9.28
C THR A 93 -14.75 -1.04 -8.02
N VAL A 94 -13.81 -0.83 -7.10
CA VAL A 94 -13.78 -1.44 -5.75
C VAL A 94 -14.10 -0.40 -4.68
N GLY A 95 -14.34 -0.81 -3.42
CA GLY A 95 -14.62 0.14 -2.33
C GLY A 95 -13.54 1.22 -2.13
N ASP A 96 -13.93 2.35 -1.53
CA ASP A 96 -13.01 3.44 -1.13
C ASP A 96 -12.38 3.12 0.25
N ASP A 97 -11.68 1.99 0.35
CA ASP A 97 -11.19 1.49 1.63
C ASP A 97 -10.04 2.33 2.18
N MET A 98 -9.16 2.82 1.29
CA MET A 98 -8.01 3.68 1.65
C MET A 98 -8.40 5.01 2.31
N GLN A 99 -9.65 5.47 2.16
CA GLN A 99 -10.12 6.67 2.84
C GLN A 99 -10.07 6.53 4.37
N ASN A 100 -10.08 5.31 4.91
CA ASN A 100 -9.93 5.03 6.34
C ASN A 100 -8.51 5.33 6.87
N GLU A 101 -7.53 5.34 5.98
CA GLU A 101 -6.10 5.54 6.22
C GLU A 101 -5.66 6.98 5.91
N ASN A 102 -6.55 7.79 5.34
CA ASN A 102 -6.26 9.17 4.98
C ASN A 102 -5.84 10.00 6.21
N ASN A 103 -4.78 10.80 6.07
CA ASN A 103 -4.16 11.62 7.12
C ASN A 103 -3.49 10.86 8.28
N PHE A 104 -3.30 9.54 8.16
CA PHE A 104 -2.51 8.78 9.13
C PHE A 104 -1.03 8.71 8.76
N ASP A 105 -0.19 8.58 9.79
CA ASP A 105 1.25 8.36 9.63
C ASP A 105 1.52 6.89 9.24
N PHE A 106 2.60 6.65 8.50
CA PHE A 106 3.00 5.28 8.19
C PHE A 106 3.46 4.56 9.46
N SER A 107 3.15 3.28 9.57
CA SER A 107 3.46 2.44 10.72
C SER A 107 4.11 1.14 10.28
N THR A 108 5.03 0.62 11.09
CA THR A 108 5.74 -0.66 10.92
C THR A 108 5.83 -1.38 12.27
N LYS A 109 6.38 -2.59 12.27
CA LYS A 109 6.53 -3.42 13.48
C LYS A 109 7.37 -2.80 14.61
N ASP A 110 8.06 -1.69 14.32
CA ASP A 110 9.01 -1.00 15.19
C ASP A 110 8.84 0.54 15.23
N LYS A 111 7.90 1.14 14.47
CA LYS A 111 7.60 2.59 14.53
C LYS A 111 6.13 2.90 14.21
N GLY A 112 5.56 3.93 14.82
CA GLY A 112 4.18 4.36 14.59
C GLY A 112 3.18 3.59 15.46
N ASN A 113 2.07 3.16 14.89
CA ASN A 113 1.11 2.27 15.56
C ASN A 113 1.64 0.83 15.61
N ILE A 114 2.67 0.61 16.43
CA ILE A 114 3.43 -0.65 16.51
C ILE A 114 2.52 -1.85 16.78
N GLY A 115 1.58 -1.72 17.72
CA GLY A 115 0.69 -2.83 18.10
C GLY A 115 -0.16 -3.30 16.93
N GLU A 116 -0.76 -2.38 16.19
CA GLU A 116 -1.57 -2.73 15.02
C GLU A 116 -0.71 -3.22 13.85
N ALA A 117 0.47 -2.63 13.61
CA ALA A 117 1.38 -3.13 12.58
C ALA A 117 1.83 -4.58 12.84
N GLN A 118 2.07 -4.93 14.11
CA GLN A 118 2.41 -6.30 14.51
C GLN A 118 1.21 -7.27 14.41
N ARG A 119 -0.02 -6.76 14.61
CA ARG A 119 -1.28 -7.50 14.49
C ARG A 119 -1.67 -7.75 13.03
N LEU A 120 -1.44 -6.78 12.14
CA LEU A 120 -1.70 -6.85 10.69
C LEU A 120 -0.56 -7.48 9.89
N LYS A 121 0.60 -7.70 10.52
CA LYS A 121 1.81 -8.25 9.90
C LYS A 121 2.29 -7.45 8.68
N SER A 122 2.15 -6.14 8.71
CA SER A 122 2.49 -5.27 7.58
C SER A 122 2.94 -3.88 8.00
N GLY A 123 3.57 -3.16 7.07
CA GLY A 123 3.72 -1.72 7.15
C GLY A 123 2.67 -1.00 6.30
N TRP A 124 1.93 -0.06 6.89
CA TRP A 124 0.84 0.68 6.23
C TRP A 124 0.53 2.01 6.92
N TRP A 125 -0.36 2.80 6.34
CA TRP A 125 -0.94 4.00 6.97
C TRP A 125 -2.07 3.60 7.93
N ILE A 126 -1.71 2.97 9.04
CA ILE A 126 -2.68 2.32 9.92
C ILE A 126 -3.51 3.37 10.70
N GLY A 127 -4.81 3.41 10.41
CA GLY A 127 -5.79 4.22 11.12
C GLY A 127 -6.09 3.75 12.55
N ASN A 128 -6.98 4.45 13.26
CA ASN A 128 -7.45 4.07 14.60
C ASN A 128 -8.96 3.73 14.64
N ASN A 129 -9.57 3.54 13.46
CA ASN A 129 -11.00 3.31 13.29
C ASN A 129 -11.39 1.82 13.23
N GLY A 130 -10.41 0.90 13.23
CA GLY A 130 -10.64 -0.54 13.18
C GLY A 130 -10.92 -1.11 11.79
N TYR A 131 -10.86 -0.28 10.74
CA TYR A 131 -11.02 -0.68 9.34
C TYR A 131 -9.68 -0.47 8.63
N TYR A 132 -9.17 -1.52 7.99
CA TYR A 132 -7.84 -1.51 7.40
C TYR A 132 -7.86 -2.23 6.06
N SER A 133 -7.46 -1.51 5.02
CA SER A 133 -6.83 -2.11 3.86
C SER A 133 -5.45 -2.63 4.27
N ASN A 134 -5.06 -3.81 3.78
CA ASN A 134 -3.79 -4.45 4.14
C ASN A 134 -3.08 -5.01 2.90
N LEU A 135 -2.80 -4.17 1.92
CA LEU A 135 -2.16 -4.62 0.66
C LEU A 135 -0.72 -5.12 0.83
N ASN A 136 -0.08 -4.81 1.96
CA ASN A 136 1.22 -5.33 2.36
C ASN A 136 1.11 -6.52 3.34
N GLY A 137 -0.08 -7.11 3.48
CA GLY A 137 -0.32 -8.29 4.30
C GLY A 137 0.29 -9.56 3.69
N ILE A 138 0.10 -10.68 4.39
CA ILE A 138 0.57 -11.99 3.98
C ILE A 138 -0.31 -12.51 2.84
N TYR A 139 0.30 -12.88 1.72
CA TYR A 139 -0.44 -13.49 0.63
C TYR A 139 -0.83 -14.93 0.98
N GLN A 140 -2.11 -15.14 1.29
CA GLN A 140 -2.70 -16.47 1.55
C GLN A 140 -4.04 -16.58 0.84
N PRO A 141 -4.07 -17.07 -0.40
CA PRO A 141 -5.32 -17.28 -1.14
C PRO A 141 -6.27 -18.20 -0.36
N GLY A 142 -7.54 -17.82 -0.32
CA GLY A 142 -8.64 -18.50 0.35
C GLY A 142 -8.75 -18.20 1.85
N GLN A 143 -7.89 -17.33 2.39
CA GLN A 143 -7.85 -16.98 3.81
C GLN A 143 -8.19 -15.51 4.03
N SER A 144 -9.22 -15.27 4.83
CA SER A 144 -9.62 -13.93 5.27
C SER A 144 -9.35 -13.78 6.75
N ASN A 145 -8.19 -13.22 7.09
CA ASN A 145 -7.88 -12.82 8.46
C ASN A 145 -7.15 -11.46 8.44
N VAL A 146 -6.88 -10.91 9.62
CA VAL A 146 -6.33 -9.56 9.74
C VAL A 146 -4.88 -9.43 9.24
N GLU A 147 -4.17 -10.54 9.11
CA GLU A 147 -2.78 -10.57 8.63
C GLU A 147 -2.71 -10.69 7.11
N THR A 148 -3.78 -11.12 6.44
CA THR A 148 -3.75 -11.41 4.99
C THR A 148 -3.95 -10.18 4.14
N VAL A 149 -3.52 -10.28 2.87
CA VAL A 149 -3.76 -9.23 1.87
C VAL A 149 -5.25 -8.99 1.74
N GLY A 150 -5.67 -7.75 1.99
CA GLY A 150 -7.07 -7.33 1.93
C GLY A 150 -7.20 -5.91 1.40
N TRP A 151 -8.32 -5.66 0.72
CA TRP A 151 -8.79 -4.33 0.37
C TRP A 151 -10.01 -4.05 1.24
#